data_AF-A0A1V5B975-F1
#
_entry.id   AF-A0A1V5B975-F1
#
_cell.length_a   1.000
_cell.length_b   1.000
_cell.length_c   1.000
_cell.angle_alpha   90.00
_cell.angle_beta   90.00
_cell.angle_gamma   90.00
#
_symmetry.space_group_name_H-M   'P 1'
#
loop_
_entity.id
_entity.type
_entity.pdbx_description
1 polymer ?
#
loop_
_entity_poly.entity_id
_entity_poly.type
_entity_poly.pdbx_seq_one_letter_code
_entity_poly.pdbx_strand_id
1 'polypeptide(L)'
;MYRDILTICWSIKEVNKNLTDRKSTSDFSIRYLKNACSALAELMRKMSKTMPDEALSVVDKRGGTKSISLHDLSDMLYDPRKIVELNLIDNISRWARARMTA
;
A
#
# COMPACT_ATOMS: atom_id res chain seq x y z
N MET A 1 -3.35 1.11 14.44
CA MET A 1 -2.34 0.65 13.46
C MET A 1 -2.97 -0.05 12.27
N TYR A 2 -3.50 -1.28 12.38
CA TYR A 2 -4.11 -1.98 11.23
C TYR A 2 -5.33 -1.25 10.64
N ARG A 3 -6.20 -0.66 11.48
CA ARG A 3 -7.30 0.19 11.00
C ARG A 3 -6.80 1.39 10.20
N ASP A 4 -5.74 2.05 10.66
CA ASP A 4 -5.15 3.21 9.97
C ASP A 4 -4.58 2.82 8.60
N ILE A 5 -3.90 1.67 8.53
CA ILE A 5 -3.42 1.07 7.29
C ILE A 5 -4.58 0.81 6.33
N LEU A 6 -5.68 0.22 6.82
CA LEU A 6 -6.86 -0.03 6.00
C LEU A 6 -7.53 1.25 5.51
N THR A 7 -7.64 2.26 6.36
CA THR A 7 -8.17 3.57 6.00
C THR A 7 -7.34 4.21 4.89
N ILE A 8 -6.01 4.22 5.02
CA ILE A 8 -5.13 4.79 4.00
C ILE A 8 -5.22 4.00 2.68
N CYS A 9 -5.19 2.66 2.74
CA CYS A 9 -5.35 1.82 1.56
C CYS A 9 -6.69 2.08 0.86
N TRP A 10 -7.77 2.27 1.61
CA TRP A 10 -9.08 2.62 1.05
C TRP A 10 -9.04 3.99 0.38
N SER A 11 -8.52 5.02 1.05
CA SER A 11 -8.44 6.37 0.47
C SER A 11 -7.60 6.43 -0.80
N ILE A 12 -6.48 5.69 -0.87
CA ILE A 12 -5.66 5.59 -2.08
C ILE A 12 -6.49 5.01 -3.24
N LYS A 13 -7.26 3.93 -2.99
CA LYS A 13 -8.09 3.30 -4.02
C LYS A 13 -9.20 4.22 -4.51
N GLU A 14 -9.89 4.91 -3.61
CA GLU A 14 -10.97 5.84 -3.96
C GLU A 14 -10.45 7.01 -4.80
N VAL A 15 -9.34 7.63 -4.41
CA VAL A 15 -8.75 8.74 -5.16
C VAL A 15 -8.24 8.27 -6.53
N ASN A 16 -7.62 7.10 -6.61
CA ASN A 16 -7.14 6.56 -7.88
C ASN A 16 -8.29 6.21 -8.86
N LYS A 17 -9.41 5.70 -8.34
CA LYS A 17 -10.63 5.45 -9.12
C LYS A 17 -11.19 6.77 -9.68
N ASN A 18 -11.34 7.78 -8.81
CA ASN A 18 -11.88 9.08 -9.20
C ASN A 18 -10.97 9.84 -10.18
N LEU A 19 -9.65 9.67 -10.10
CA LEU A 19 -8.68 10.21 -11.06
C LEU A 19 -8.83 9.64 -12.47
N THR A 20 -9.14 8.34 -12.56
CA THR A 20 -9.41 7.69 -13.84
C THR A 20 -10.66 8.27 -14.49
N ASP A 21 -11.66 8.63 -13.67
CA ASP A 21 -12.95 9.16 -14.13
C ASP A 21 -12.94 10.67 -14.41
N ARG A 22 -12.05 11.46 -13.79
CA ARG A 22 -12.08 12.94 -13.86
C ARG A 22 -10.69 13.57 -14.01
N LYS A 23 -10.31 13.92 -15.25
CA LYS A 23 -9.01 14.54 -15.58
C LYS A 23 -8.76 15.94 -14.97
N SER A 24 -9.80 16.69 -14.62
CA SER A 24 -9.68 18.12 -14.23
C SER A 24 -9.13 18.39 -12.82
N THR A 25 -9.02 17.36 -11.97
CA THR A 25 -8.51 17.45 -10.58
C THR A 25 -7.19 16.70 -10.38
N SER A 26 -6.38 16.59 -11.44
CA SER A 26 -5.18 15.74 -11.47
C SER A 26 -4.14 16.11 -10.42
N ASP A 27 -3.80 17.40 -10.29
CA ASP A 27 -2.60 17.79 -9.54
C ASP A 27 -2.78 17.61 -8.03
N PHE A 28 -3.95 17.98 -7.51
CA PHE A 28 -4.29 17.77 -6.10
C PHE A 28 -4.34 16.28 -5.76
N SER A 29 -5.00 15.48 -6.59
CA SER A 29 -5.14 14.05 -6.39
C SER A 29 -3.81 13.31 -6.49
N ILE A 30 -2.92 13.70 -7.41
CA ILE A 30 -1.56 13.16 -7.52
C ILE A 30 -0.76 13.48 -6.25
N ARG A 31 -0.84 14.72 -5.75
CA ARG A 31 -0.16 15.11 -4.50
C ARG A 31 -0.68 14.32 -3.31
N TYR A 32 -2.00 14.15 -3.23
CA TYR A 32 -2.63 13.33 -2.19
C TYR A 32 -2.13 11.89 -2.23
N LEU A 33 -2.14 11.25 -3.41
CA LEU A 33 -1.68 9.88 -3.58
C LEU A 33 -0.22 9.70 -3.14
N LYS A 34 0.68 10.63 -3.51
CA LYS A 34 2.07 10.60 -3.05
C LYS A 34 2.16 10.64 -1.53
N ASN A 35 1.47 11.59 -0.90
CA ASN A 35 1.49 11.74 0.56
C ASN A 35 0.89 10.51 1.27
N ALA A 36 -0.19 9.95 0.73
CA ALA A 36 -0.84 8.76 1.29
C ALA A 36 0.07 7.52 1.19
N CYS A 37 0.77 7.34 0.06
CA CYS A 37 1.76 6.27 -0.08
C CYS A 37 2.94 6.45 0.87
N SER A 38 3.45 7.67 1.06
CA SER A 38 4.50 7.96 2.05
C SER A 38 4.04 7.68 3.48
N ALA A 39 2.82 8.10 3.85
CA ALA A 39 2.26 7.79 5.18
C ALA A 39 2.09 6.28 5.39
N LEU A 40 1.67 5.55 4.35
CA LEU A 40 1.59 4.09 4.39
C LEU A 40 2.98 3.46 4.57
N ALA A 41 3.99 3.97 3.85
CA ALA A 41 5.38 3.52 3.97
C ALA A 41 5.91 3.67 5.40
N GLU A 42 5.68 4.82 6.03
CA GLU A 42 6.06 5.05 7.42
C GLU A 42 5.39 4.07 8.39
N LEU A 43 4.11 3.77 8.18
CA LEU A 43 3.40 2.78 8.99
C LEU A 43 3.97 1.38 8.80
N MET A 44 4.24 0.95 7.55
CA MET A 44 4.88 -0.34 7.27
C MET A 44 6.26 -0.43 7.90
N ARG A 45 7.06 0.65 7.85
CA ARG A 45 8.38 0.71 8.47
C ARG A 45 8.33 0.69 10.00
N LYS A 46 7.29 1.27 10.61
CA LYS A 46 7.05 1.12 12.06
C LYS A 46 6.71 -0.34 12.40
N MET A 47 5.88 -0.98 11.58
CA MET A 47 5.52 -2.39 11.76
C MET A 47 6.72 -3.32 11.58
N SER A 48 7.62 -3.05 10.63
CA SER A 48 8.83 -3.85 10.42
C SER A 48 9.80 -3.79 11.61
N LYS A 49 9.72 -2.76 12.44
CA LYS A 49 10.51 -2.70 13.70
C LYS A 49 9.89 -3.56 14.80
N THR A 50 8.57 -3.62 14.86
CA THR A 50 7.84 -4.43 15.86
C THR A 50 7.81 -5.91 15.48
N MET A 51 7.78 -6.21 14.18
CA MET A 51 7.70 -7.55 13.61
C MET A 51 8.76 -7.68 12.49
N PRO A 52 10.05 -7.84 12.84
CA PRO A 52 11.14 -7.85 11.86
C PRO A 52 11.13 -9.06 10.92
N ASP A 53 10.64 -10.20 11.40
CA ASP A 53 10.57 -11.45 10.62
C ASP A 53 9.27 -11.57 9.80
N GLU A 54 8.38 -10.58 9.90
CA GLU A 54 7.11 -10.59 9.17
C GLU A 54 7.33 -10.26 7.70
N ALA A 55 6.75 -11.10 6.84
CA ALA A 55 6.73 -10.93 5.41
C ALA A 55 5.31 -11.05 4.86
N LEU A 56 4.99 -10.24 3.86
CA LEU A 56 3.77 -10.37 3.08
C LEU A 56 3.98 -11.29 1.90
N SER A 57 3.03 -12.20 1.71
CA SER A 57 2.83 -12.84 0.40
C SER A 57 2.18 -11.84 -0.55
N VAL A 58 2.96 -11.35 -1.50
CA VAL A 58 2.57 -10.33 -2.48
C VAL A 58 2.26 -11.02 -3.80
N VAL A 59 1.03 -10.86 -4.28
CA VAL A 59 0.59 -11.31 -5.59
C VAL A 59 0.70 -10.15 -6.57
N ASP A 60 1.54 -10.30 -7.60
CA ASP A 60 1.70 -9.32 -8.66
C ASP A 60 0.56 -9.37 -9.68
N LYS A 61 0.55 -8.40 -10.62
CA LYS A 61 -0.49 -8.32 -11.66
C LYS A 61 -0.54 -9.52 -12.61
N ARG A 62 0.52 -10.32 -12.69
CA ARG A 62 0.59 -11.53 -13.54
C ARG A 62 0.21 -12.79 -12.75
N GLY A 63 -0.19 -12.66 -11.48
CA GLY A 63 -0.50 -13.78 -10.59
C GLY A 63 0.73 -14.42 -9.95
N GLY A 64 1.93 -13.86 -10.18
CA GLY A 64 3.15 -14.30 -9.54
C GLY A 64 3.11 -13.97 -8.05
N THR A 65 3.42 -14.95 -7.20
CA THR A 65 3.47 -14.76 -5.75
C THR A 65 4.91 -14.68 -5.28
N LYS A 66 5.23 -13.68 -4.46
CA LYS A 66 6.55 -13.53 -3.82
C LYS A 66 6.41 -13.11 -2.37
N SER A 67 7.32 -13.57 -1.52
CA SER A 67 7.40 -13.12 -0.13
C SER A 67 8.25 -11.86 -0.07
N ILE A 68 7.74 -10.79 0.54
CA ILE A 68 8.43 -9.50 0.70
C ILE A 68 8.40 -9.12 2.18
N SER A 69 9.55 -8.80 2.75
CA SER A 69 9.61 -8.33 4.15
C SER A 69 8.83 -7.01 4.32
N LEU A 70 8.33 -6.75 5.53
CA LEU A 70 7.70 -5.45 5.82
C LEU A 70 8.65 -4.26 5.59
N HIS A 71 9.95 -4.47 5.79
CA HIS A 71 10.96 -3.45 5.58
C HIS A 71 11.08 -3.10 4.09
N ASP A 72 11.33 -4.09 3.23
CA ASP A 72 11.47 -3.87 1.78
C ASP A 72 10.17 -3.32 1.19
N LEU A 73 9.02 -3.82 1.66
CA LEU A 73 7.72 -3.35 1.23
C LEU A 73 7.50 -1.86 1.59
N SER A 74 8.05 -1.41 2.73
CA SER A 74 7.99 0.02 3.10
C SER A 74 8.77 0.90 2.14
N ASP A 75 9.92 0.44 1.64
CA ASP A 75 10.72 1.20 0.67
C ASP A 75 10.08 1.19 -0.72
N MET A 76 9.46 0.06 -1.12
CA MET A 76 8.75 -0.05 -2.39
C MET A 76 7.54 0.88 -2.51
N LEU A 77 6.95 1.33 -1.40
CA LEU A 77 5.84 2.29 -1.39
C LEU A 77 6.24 3.72 -1.80
N TYR A 78 7.54 4.00 -1.96
CA TYR A 78 8.02 5.24 -2.56
C TYR A 78 8.17 5.16 -4.08
N ASP A 79 8.12 3.97 -4.68
CA ASP A 79 8.20 3.77 -6.13
C ASP A 79 6.81 3.49 -6.73
N PRO A 80 6.21 4.46 -7.44
CA PRO A 80 4.90 4.28 -8.07
C PRO A 80 4.84 3.09 -9.04
N ARG A 81 5.95 2.74 -9.69
CA ARG A 81 6.00 1.59 -10.61
C ARG A 81 5.83 0.29 -9.84
N LYS A 82 6.53 0.15 -8.70
CA LYS A 82 6.43 -1.04 -7.84
C LYS A 82 5.05 -1.18 -7.20
N ILE A 83 4.45 -0.07 -6.76
CA ILE A 83 3.08 -0.05 -6.23
C ILE A 83 2.10 -0.67 -7.22
N VAL A 84 2.21 -0.29 -8.50
CA VAL A 84 1.33 -0.78 -9.57
C VAL A 84 1.69 -2.20 -10.01
N GLU A 85 2.98 -2.50 -10.20
CA GLU A 85 3.48 -3.81 -10.65
C GLU A 85 3.07 -4.93 -9.69
N LEU A 86 3.26 -4.68 -8.39
CA LEU A 86 3.09 -5.66 -7.31
C LEU A 86 1.74 -5.54 -6.61
N ASN A 87 0.87 -4.67 -7.11
CA ASN A 87 -0.43 -4.39 -6.52
C ASN A 87 -0.37 -4.17 -5.00
N LEU A 88 0.60 -3.36 -4.55
CA LEU A 88 0.99 -3.28 -3.13
C LEU A 88 -0.17 -2.88 -2.22
N ILE A 89 -1.00 -1.93 -2.66
CA ILE A 89 -2.12 -1.42 -1.85
C ILE A 89 -3.15 -2.52 -1.55
N ASP A 90 -3.43 -3.40 -2.51
CA ASP A 90 -4.34 -4.53 -2.31
C ASP A 90 -3.73 -5.59 -1.39
N ASN A 91 -2.47 -5.94 -1.62
CA ASN A 91 -1.77 -6.94 -0.79
C ASN A 91 -1.65 -6.48 0.67
N ILE A 92 -1.27 -5.22 0.90
CA ILE A 92 -1.21 -4.61 2.24
C ILE A 92 -2.59 -4.58 2.89
N SER A 93 -3.62 -4.18 2.14
CA SER A 93 -4.98 -4.15 2.66
C SER A 93 -5.47 -5.54 3.07
N ARG A 94 -5.19 -6.58 2.27
CA ARG A 94 -5.55 -7.97 2.59
C ARG A 94 -4.82 -8.45 3.85
N TRP A 95 -3.52 -8.22 3.93
CA TRP A 95 -2.71 -8.57 5.11
C TRP A 95 -3.22 -7.88 6.38
N ALA A 96 -3.48 -6.57 6.32
CA ALA A 96 -3.97 -5.82 7.47
C ALA A 96 -5.35 -6.30 7.94
N ARG A 97 -6.23 -6.73 7.02
CA ARG A 97 -7.50 -7.37 7.38
C ARG A 97 -7.29 -8.71 8.08
N ALA A 98 -6.43 -9.57 7.55
CA ALA A 98 -6.14 -10.88 8.15
C ALA A 98 -5.61 -10.74 9.59
N ARG A 99 -4.78 -9.71 9.85
CA ARG A 99 -4.26 -9.40 11.19
C ARG A 99 -5.26 -8.78 12.15
N MET A 100 -6.41 -8.29 11.67
CA MET A 100 -7.50 -7.82 12.53
C MET A 100 -8.47 -8.94 12.92
N THR A 101 -8.47 -10.04 12.17
CA THR A 101 -9.33 -11.21 12.41
C THR A 101 -8.62 -12.36 13.12
N ALA A 102 -7.29 -12.31 13.21
CA ALA A 102 -6.45 -13.25 13.93
C ALA A 102 -6.19 -12.78 15.36
#